data_AF-A0A940TCD5-F1
#
_entry.id   AF-A0A940TCD5-F1
#
_cell.length_a   1.000
_cell.length_b   1.000
_cell.length_c   1.000
_cell.angle_alpha   90.00
_cell.angle_beta   90.00
_cell.angle_gamma   90.00
#
_symmetry.space_group_name_H-M   'P 1'
#
loop_
_entity.id
_entity.type
_entity.pdbx_description
1 polymer ?
#
loop_
_entity_poly.entity_id
_entity_poly.type
_entity_poly.pdbx_seq_one_letter_code
_entity_poly.pdbx_strand_id
1 'polypeptide(L)'
;MAMWNPWRGCKKCSEGCLHCYIHKGDAKRGVNTNDIIKTKDFYKPVERLKNGNYKMKAGMVYLCFSTDFLIEEADEWRKECWDMIKQRQDCTFLFLTKRIERFADCVPDDWDDGYENVVVCCTVETQKNADERLSLFESLPIKHKCITAQPLLEKIHIEPHLDNIELVVVGGESDYCARV
;
A
#
# COMPACT_ATOMS: atom_id res chain seq x y z
N MET A 1 12.81 6.76 -8.76
CA MET A 1 11.90 5.95 -7.94
C MET A 1 10.90 5.26 -8.85
N ALA A 2 10.84 3.93 -8.88
CA ALA A 2 9.87 3.23 -9.70
C ALA A 2 8.52 3.22 -8.98
N MET A 3 7.44 3.63 -9.65
CA MET A 3 6.10 3.67 -9.09
C MET A 3 5.18 2.87 -10.00
N TRP A 4 4.32 2.05 -9.39
CA TRP A 4 3.36 1.23 -10.10
C TRP A 4 1.99 1.34 -9.45
N ASN A 5 1.05 1.94 -10.17
CA ASN A 5 -0.34 2.08 -9.76
C ASN A 5 -1.22 1.33 -10.78
N PRO A 6 -1.46 0.02 -10.57
CA PRO A 6 -2.24 -0.81 -11.50
C PRO A 6 -3.69 -0.34 -11.62
N TRP A 7 -4.22 0.36 -10.62
CA TRP A 7 -5.49 1.07 -10.64
C TRP A 7 -5.35 2.47 -10.04
N ARG A 8 -6.37 3.30 -10.28
CA ARG A 8 -6.55 4.61 -9.65
C ARG A 8 -7.84 4.66 -8.86
N GLY A 9 -8.02 5.72 -8.09
CA GLY A 9 -9.17 5.88 -7.19
C GLY A 9 -8.88 5.26 -5.83
N CYS A 10 -9.65 5.66 -4.83
CA CYS A 10 -9.60 5.12 -3.47
C CYS A 10 -10.89 5.52 -2.74
N LYS A 11 -11.26 4.79 -1.69
CA LYS A 11 -12.34 5.16 -0.78
C LYS A 11 -11.77 5.65 0.55
N LYS A 12 -12.34 6.71 1.13
CA LYS A 12 -11.96 7.12 2.49
C LYS A 12 -12.39 6.03 3.47
N CYS A 13 -11.50 5.60 4.35
CA CYS A 13 -11.76 4.50 5.31
C CYS A 13 -11.39 4.86 6.76
N SER A 14 -10.82 6.03 7.00
CA SER A 14 -10.42 6.49 8.33
C SER A 14 -10.37 8.02 8.40
N GLU A 15 -10.17 8.55 9.61
CA GLU A 15 -9.96 9.98 9.82
C GLU A 15 -8.72 10.51 9.09
N GLY A 16 -7.67 9.69 8.94
CA GLY A 16 -6.48 10.03 8.16
C GLY A 16 -6.74 10.26 6.67
N CYS A 17 -7.92 9.88 6.15
CA CYS A 17 -8.30 10.15 4.76
C CYS A 17 -8.93 11.52 4.54
N LEU A 18 -9.22 12.31 5.60
CA LEU A 18 -9.94 13.57 5.48
C LEU A 18 -9.26 14.54 4.50
N HIS A 19 -7.96 14.80 4.69
CA HIS A 19 -7.14 15.68 3.85
C HIS A 19 -6.16 14.91 2.93
N CYS A 20 -6.48 13.66 2.60
CA CYS A 20 -5.59 12.81 1.80
C CYS A 20 -5.23 13.44 0.44
N TYR A 21 -3.92 13.44 0.14
CA TYR A 21 -3.35 14.06 -1.05
C TYR A 21 -3.87 13.46 -2.37
N ILE A 22 -4.28 12.19 -2.39
CA ILE A 22 -4.86 11.54 -3.57
C ILE A 22 -6.16 12.24 -3.93
N HIS A 23 -7.11 12.31 -2.98
CA HIS A 23 -8.40 12.94 -3.20
C HIS A 23 -8.27 14.42 -3.55
N LYS A 24 -7.39 15.14 -2.85
CA LYS A 24 -7.16 16.56 -3.12
C LYS A 24 -6.51 16.79 -4.50
N GLY A 25 -5.51 15.99 -4.84
CA GLY A 25 -4.77 16.08 -6.10
C GLY A 25 -5.64 15.74 -7.31
N ASP A 26 -6.46 14.69 -7.20
CA ASP A 26 -7.34 14.25 -8.29
C ASP A 26 -8.57 15.14 -8.45
N ALA A 27 -9.09 15.72 -7.36
CA ALA A 27 -10.13 16.75 -7.44
C ALA A 27 -9.68 17.96 -8.27
N LYS A 28 -8.43 18.40 -8.15
CA LYS A 28 -7.85 19.49 -8.98
C LYS A 28 -7.81 19.13 -10.47
N ARG A 29 -7.87 17.85 -10.82
CA ARG A 29 -7.88 17.33 -12.20
C ARG A 29 -9.28 16.96 -12.68
N GLY A 30 -10.33 17.20 -11.88
CA GLY A 30 -11.70 16.79 -12.19
C GLY A 30 -11.90 15.27 -12.17
N VAL A 31 -11.03 14.53 -11.49
CA VAL A 31 -11.09 13.07 -11.42
C VAL A 31 -11.85 12.65 -10.16
N ASN A 32 -12.95 11.91 -10.33
CA ASN A 32 -13.65 11.27 -9.23
C ASN A 32 -12.83 10.08 -8.72
N THR A 33 -12.48 10.11 -7.44
CA THR A 33 -11.66 9.07 -6.78
C THR A 33 -12.50 7.92 -6.26
N ASN A 34 -13.82 8.06 -6.15
CA ASN A 34 -14.71 6.95 -5.81
C ASN A 34 -14.84 5.93 -6.95
N ASP A 35 -14.41 6.30 -8.16
CA ASP A 35 -14.37 5.39 -9.31
C ASP A 35 -13.01 4.69 -9.32
N ILE A 36 -13.00 3.42 -8.92
CA ILE A 36 -11.81 2.56 -8.95
C ILE A 36 -11.68 1.98 -10.34
N ILE A 37 -10.58 2.31 -11.03
CA ILE A 37 -10.42 2.02 -12.46
C ILE A 37 -9.02 1.46 -12.72
N LYS A 38 -8.94 0.30 -13.37
CA LYS A 38 -7.70 -0.27 -13.93
C LYS A 38 -7.01 0.73 -14.84
N THR A 39 -5.72 0.99 -14.61
CA THR A 39 -4.96 1.96 -15.40
C THR A 39 -4.31 1.30 -16.62
N LYS A 40 -3.88 2.13 -17.58
CA LYS A 40 -2.99 1.68 -18.67
C LYS A 40 -1.64 1.16 -18.19
N ASP A 41 -1.30 1.42 -16.93
CA ASP A 41 -0.01 1.07 -16.32
C ASP A 41 -0.05 -0.31 -15.65
N PHE A 42 -1.16 -1.04 -15.77
CA PHE A 42 -1.38 -2.32 -15.11
C PHE A 42 -0.24 -3.31 -15.34
N TYR A 43 0.19 -3.52 -16.58
CA TYR A 43 1.23 -4.49 -16.94
C TYR A 43 2.67 -3.96 -16.86
N LYS A 44 2.88 -2.73 -16.35
CA LYS A 44 4.21 -2.07 -16.34
C LYS A 44 5.37 -2.91 -15.78
N PRO A 45 5.21 -3.70 -14.70
CA PRO A 45 6.33 -4.47 -14.16
C PRO A 45 6.86 -5.51 -15.14
N VAL A 46 6.02 -6.03 -16.03
CA VAL A 46 6.40 -7.11 -16.95
C VAL A 46 6.56 -6.66 -18.39
N GLU A 47 6.28 -5.38 -18.69
CA GLU A 47 6.58 -4.80 -19.99
C GLU A 47 8.07 -4.89 -20.31
N ARG A 48 8.38 -5.33 -21.53
CA ARG A 48 9.75 -5.50 -22.02
C ARG A 48 10.09 -4.52 -23.13
N LEU A 49 11.37 -4.18 -23.21
CA LEU A 49 11.99 -3.51 -24.35
C LEU A 49 12.20 -4.51 -25.50
N LYS A 50 12.53 -4.01 -26.70
CA LYS A 50 12.82 -4.85 -27.88
C LYS A 50 13.98 -5.83 -27.66
N ASN A 51 14.90 -5.52 -26.75
CA ASN A 51 16.03 -6.38 -26.40
C ASN A 51 15.69 -7.43 -25.32
N GLY A 52 14.42 -7.57 -24.93
CA GLY A 52 13.96 -8.54 -23.94
C GLY A 52 14.08 -8.10 -22.48
N ASN A 53 14.82 -7.04 -22.17
CA ASN A 53 14.93 -6.52 -20.79
C ASN A 53 13.61 -5.88 -20.33
N TYR A 54 13.31 -5.96 -19.03
CA TYR A 54 12.18 -5.24 -18.45
C TYR A 54 12.37 -3.72 -18.61
N LYS A 55 11.29 -3.02 -18.98
CA LYS A 55 11.27 -1.56 -19.02
C LYS A 55 11.43 -0.97 -17.62
N MET A 56 10.76 -1.57 -16.63
CA MET A 56 10.90 -1.21 -15.23
C MET A 56 12.18 -1.83 -14.67
N LYS A 57 13.13 -0.99 -14.27
CA LYS A 57 14.41 -1.41 -13.67
C LYS A 57 14.18 -2.17 -12.36
N ALA A 58 15.07 -3.12 -12.08
CA ALA A 58 15.20 -3.81 -10.80
C ALA A 58 15.34 -2.82 -9.63
N GLY A 59 14.93 -3.25 -8.42
CA GLY A 59 14.99 -2.47 -7.18
C GLY A 59 13.63 -2.15 -6.58
N MET A 60 13.58 -1.11 -5.74
CA MET A 60 12.36 -0.74 -5.00
C MET A 60 11.26 -0.17 -5.92
N VAL A 61 10.07 -0.76 -5.83
CA VAL A 61 8.84 -0.37 -6.54
C VAL A 61 7.77 0.04 -5.54
N TYR A 62 7.31 1.28 -5.68
CA TYR A 62 6.27 1.88 -4.85
C TYR A 62 4.91 1.50 -5.46
N LEU A 63 4.31 0.44 -4.91
CA LEU A 63 3.06 -0.17 -5.35
C LEU A 63 1.88 0.54 -4.70
N CYS A 64 0.96 1.03 -5.53
CA CYS A 64 -0.28 1.67 -5.11
C CYS A 64 -0.12 2.94 -4.25
N PHE A 65 0.95 3.71 -4.45
CA PHE A 65 1.15 5.02 -3.79
C PHE A 65 0.22 6.12 -4.32
N SER A 66 -0.77 5.82 -5.15
CA SER A 66 -1.88 6.72 -5.47
C SER A 66 -3.25 6.03 -5.38
N THR A 67 -3.33 4.94 -4.61
CA THR A 67 -4.54 4.15 -4.33
C THR A 67 -4.29 3.33 -3.06
N ASP A 68 -4.97 2.20 -2.86
CA ASP A 68 -4.68 1.21 -1.83
C ASP A 68 -4.65 -0.18 -2.51
N PHE A 69 -3.66 -1.01 -2.21
CA PHE A 69 -3.53 -2.31 -2.87
C PHE A 69 -4.58 -3.33 -2.39
N LEU A 70 -5.08 -3.15 -1.17
CA LEU A 70 -6.07 -4.01 -0.53
C LEU A 70 -7.50 -3.43 -0.63
N ILE A 71 -7.77 -2.59 -1.63
CA ILE A 71 -9.12 -2.08 -1.90
C ILE A 71 -9.98 -3.14 -2.61
N GLU A 72 -11.26 -3.28 -2.22
CA GLU A 72 -12.15 -4.39 -2.64
C GLU A 72 -12.41 -4.40 -4.14
N GLU A 73 -12.58 -3.22 -4.72
CA GLU A 73 -12.84 -3.06 -6.14
C GLU A 73 -11.69 -3.52 -7.04
N ALA A 74 -10.50 -3.75 -6.47
CA ALA A 74 -9.37 -4.29 -7.21
C ALA A 74 -9.27 -5.83 -7.16
N ASP A 75 -10.17 -6.52 -6.47
CA ASP A 75 -10.14 -7.98 -6.29
C ASP A 75 -10.08 -8.72 -7.64
N GLU A 76 -10.85 -8.27 -8.63
CA GLU A 76 -10.87 -8.87 -9.97
C GLU A 76 -9.54 -8.75 -10.73
N TRP A 77 -8.65 -7.83 -10.36
CA TRP A 77 -7.36 -7.62 -11.02
C TRP A 77 -6.16 -8.04 -10.18
N ARG A 78 -6.32 -8.17 -8.86
CA ARG A 78 -5.19 -8.33 -7.93
C ARG A 78 -4.41 -9.62 -8.16
N LYS A 79 -5.07 -10.70 -8.58
CA LYS A 79 -4.40 -11.97 -8.90
C LYS A 79 -3.31 -11.79 -9.95
N GLU A 80 -3.59 -11.10 -11.06
CA GLU A 80 -2.58 -10.81 -12.08
C GLU A 80 -1.45 -9.93 -11.54
N CYS A 81 -1.73 -9.05 -10.57
CA CYS A 81 -0.69 -8.26 -9.92
C CYS A 81 0.25 -9.13 -9.09
N TRP A 82 -0.27 -10.11 -8.35
CA TRP A 82 0.57 -11.09 -7.65
C TRP A 82 1.42 -11.93 -8.59
N ASP A 83 0.88 -12.35 -9.73
CA ASP A 83 1.66 -13.06 -10.77
C ASP A 83 2.85 -12.21 -11.25
N MET A 84 2.63 -10.91 -11.48
CA MET A 84 3.69 -9.98 -11.87
C MET A 84 4.73 -9.74 -10.75
N ILE A 85 4.28 -9.64 -9.50
CA ILE A 85 5.16 -9.51 -8.33
C ILE A 85 6.03 -10.75 -8.18
N LYS A 86 5.42 -11.94 -8.29
CA LYS A 86 6.12 -13.22 -8.24
C LYS A 86 7.13 -13.35 -9.38
N GLN A 87 6.81 -12.86 -10.58
CA GLN A 87 7.74 -12.87 -11.70
C GLN A 87 8.94 -11.93 -11.50
N ARG A 88 8.74 -10.78 -10.86
CA ARG A 88 9.76 -9.72 -10.69
C ARG A 88 10.50 -9.85 -9.36
N GLN A 89 11.16 -10.99 -9.14
CA GLN A 89 12.00 -11.23 -7.95
C GLN A 89 13.23 -10.31 -7.87
N ASP A 90 13.57 -9.60 -8.96
CA ASP A 90 14.59 -8.56 -8.99
C ASP A 90 14.09 -7.19 -8.46
N CYS A 91 12.80 -7.09 -8.15
CA CYS A 91 12.18 -5.92 -7.55
C CYS A 91 11.64 -6.21 -6.16
N THR A 92 11.73 -5.23 -5.25
CA THR A 92 11.01 -5.24 -3.97
C THR A 92 9.79 -4.35 -4.09
N PHE A 93 8.60 -4.90 -3.86
CA PHE A 93 7.33 -4.17 -3.95
C PHE A 93 6.89 -3.70 -2.57
N LEU A 94 6.89 -2.39 -2.37
CA LEU A 94 6.45 -1.74 -1.14
C LEU A 94 5.05 -1.17 -1.35
N PHE A 95 4.09 -1.54 -0.51
CA PHE A 95 2.78 -0.88 -0.47
C PHE A 95 2.37 -0.50 0.95
N LEU A 96 1.57 0.56 1.02
CA LEU A 96 0.98 1.08 2.25
C LEU A 96 -0.51 0.76 2.21
N THR A 97 -1.09 0.37 3.35
CA THR A 97 -2.53 0.14 3.43
C THR A 97 -3.11 0.57 4.76
N LYS A 98 -4.35 1.06 4.72
CA LYS A 98 -5.21 1.28 5.89
C LYS A 98 -6.24 0.15 6.07
N ARG A 99 -6.19 -0.86 5.19
CA ARG A 99 -7.15 -1.96 5.06
C ARG A 99 -6.50 -3.30 5.39
N ILE A 100 -5.66 -3.32 6.42
CA ILE A 100 -4.86 -4.51 6.75
C ILE A 100 -5.73 -5.71 7.12
N GLU A 101 -6.96 -5.46 7.56
CA GLU A 101 -7.98 -6.48 7.84
C GLU A 101 -8.31 -7.35 6.62
N ARG A 102 -8.12 -6.84 5.40
CA ARG A 102 -8.38 -7.57 4.14
C ARG A 102 -7.19 -8.40 3.67
N PHE A 103 -6.06 -8.36 4.36
CA PHE A 103 -4.82 -8.95 3.86
C PHE A 103 -4.97 -10.45 3.54
N ALA A 104 -5.54 -11.22 4.46
CA ALA A 104 -5.74 -12.66 4.30
C ALA A 104 -6.64 -13.02 3.11
N ASP A 105 -7.64 -12.18 2.81
CA ASP A 105 -8.53 -12.38 1.65
C ASP A 105 -7.88 -11.96 0.32
N CYS A 106 -6.78 -11.20 0.39
CA CYS A 106 -6.18 -10.56 -0.78
C CYS A 106 -4.90 -11.25 -1.27
N VAL A 107 -4.23 -12.05 -0.44
CA VAL A 107 -2.99 -12.76 -0.81
C VAL A 107 -3.25 -13.95 -1.74
N PRO A 108 -2.27 -14.36 -2.58
CA PRO A 108 -2.42 -15.54 -3.42
C PRO A 108 -2.36 -16.82 -2.59
N ASP A 109 -2.87 -17.94 -3.14
CA ASP A 109 -2.91 -19.25 -2.47
C ASP A 109 -1.52 -19.77 -2.07
N ASP A 110 -0.48 -19.37 -2.79
CA ASP A 110 0.92 -19.78 -2.57
C ASP A 110 1.72 -18.76 -1.74
N TRP A 111 1.03 -17.92 -0.97
CA TRP A 111 1.65 -16.92 -0.12
C TRP A 111 2.53 -17.52 0.98
N ASP A 112 2.19 -18.72 1.47
CA ASP A 112 2.90 -19.45 2.53
C ASP A 112 3.23 -18.55 3.75
N ASP A 113 4.53 -18.34 4.03
CA ASP A 113 5.05 -17.50 5.11
C ASP A 113 5.39 -16.06 4.65
N GLY A 114 5.05 -15.72 3.41
CA GLY A 114 5.22 -14.41 2.79
C GLY A 114 6.27 -14.38 1.67
N TYR A 115 6.05 -13.50 0.71
CA TYR A 115 7.00 -13.25 -0.37
C TYR A 115 8.16 -12.38 0.11
N GLU A 116 9.40 -12.84 -0.09
CA GLU A 116 10.65 -12.10 0.24
C GLU A 116 10.73 -10.75 -0.48
N ASN A 117 10.11 -10.63 -1.65
CA ASN A 117 10.18 -9.43 -2.47
C ASN A 117 9.00 -8.46 -2.24
N VAL A 118 8.30 -8.57 -1.10
CA VAL A 118 7.14 -7.74 -0.74
C VAL A 118 7.29 -7.14 0.65
N VAL A 119 7.13 -5.82 0.75
CA VAL A 119 7.11 -5.08 2.01
C VAL A 119 5.71 -4.50 2.23
N VAL A 120 5.12 -4.83 3.38
CA VAL A 120 3.78 -4.37 3.75
C VAL A 120 3.88 -3.34 4.85
N CYS A 121 3.37 -2.14 4.58
CA CYS A 121 3.28 -1.08 5.58
C CYS A 121 1.84 -0.94 6.09
N CYS A 122 1.63 -1.26 7.37
CA CYS A 122 0.36 -0.98 8.03
C CYS A 122 0.29 0.50 8.43
N THR A 123 -0.70 1.23 7.93
CA THR A 123 -0.90 2.64 8.25
C THR A 123 -1.77 2.81 9.50
N VAL A 124 -1.31 3.62 10.45
CA VAL A 124 -2.03 3.92 11.71
C VAL A 124 -1.97 5.42 12.01
N GLU A 125 -3.11 6.03 12.31
CA GLU A 125 -3.21 7.49 12.45
C GLU A 125 -3.59 7.93 13.87
N THR A 126 -4.26 7.03 14.60
CA THR A 126 -4.79 7.23 15.95
C THR A 126 -4.47 6.00 16.80
N GLN A 127 -4.55 6.10 18.13
CA GLN A 127 -4.36 4.98 19.04
C GLN A 127 -5.39 3.90 18.75
N LYS A 128 -6.64 4.28 18.50
CA LYS A 128 -7.70 3.34 18.10
C LYS A 128 -7.29 2.55 16.86
N ASN A 129 -6.79 3.21 15.81
CA ASN A 129 -6.35 2.52 14.61
C ASN A 129 -5.08 1.68 14.84
N ALA A 130 -4.19 2.09 15.72
CA ALA A 130 -3.03 1.30 16.12
C ALA A 130 -3.48 0.01 16.81
N ASP A 131 -4.33 0.10 17.83
CA ASP A 131 -4.83 -1.07 18.58
C ASP A 131 -5.55 -2.06 17.66
N GLU A 132 -6.46 -1.56 16.79
CA GLU A 132 -7.24 -2.41 15.89
C GLU A 132 -6.37 -3.06 14.80
N ARG A 133 -5.52 -2.27 14.12
CA ARG A 133 -4.81 -2.75 12.93
C ARG A 133 -3.52 -3.48 13.26
N LEU A 134 -2.77 -3.02 14.27
CA LEU A 134 -1.50 -3.65 14.62
C LEU A 134 -1.71 -5.01 15.29
N SER A 135 -2.76 -5.15 16.11
CA SER A 135 -3.14 -6.46 16.67
C SER A 135 -3.42 -7.51 15.58
N LEU A 136 -4.05 -7.11 14.46
CA LEU A 136 -4.21 -7.98 13.30
C LEU A 136 -2.86 -8.22 12.61
N PHE A 137 -2.13 -7.13 12.33
CA PHE A 137 -0.88 -7.12 11.57
C PHE A 137 0.20 -8.02 12.15
N GLU A 138 0.30 -8.10 13.49
CA GLU A 138 1.23 -8.99 14.20
C GLU A 138 1.08 -10.45 13.80
N SER A 139 -0.16 -10.93 13.67
CA SER A 139 -0.46 -12.33 13.37
C SER A 139 -0.31 -12.71 11.90
N LEU A 140 -0.25 -11.72 10.99
CA LEU A 140 -0.23 -11.99 9.55
C LEU A 140 1.13 -12.58 9.10
N PRO A 141 1.12 -13.55 8.15
CA PRO A 141 2.33 -14.20 7.65
C PRO A 141 3.06 -13.28 6.65
N ILE A 142 3.68 -12.21 7.14
CA ILE A 142 4.40 -11.23 6.32
C ILE A 142 5.84 -11.19 6.79
N LYS A 143 6.79 -11.37 5.86
CA LYS A 143 8.23 -11.35 6.15
C LYS A 143 8.73 -9.95 6.50
N HIS A 144 8.40 -8.97 5.66
CA HIS A 144 8.85 -7.59 5.81
C HIS A 144 7.69 -6.69 6.25
N LYS A 145 7.59 -6.49 7.57
CA LYS A 145 6.56 -5.68 8.21
C LYS A 145 7.09 -4.30 8.57
N CYS A 146 6.33 -3.28 8.18
CA CYS A 146 6.62 -1.89 8.51
C CYS A 146 5.36 -1.21 9.05
N ILE A 147 5.54 -0.20 9.89
CA ILE A 147 4.46 0.67 10.37
C ILE A 147 4.61 2.05 9.75
N THR A 148 3.51 2.58 9.23
CA THR A 148 3.42 3.95 8.73
C THR A 148 2.45 4.74 9.60
N ALA A 149 3.00 5.44 10.58
CA ALA A 149 2.26 6.36 11.42
C ALA A 149 2.07 7.71 10.69
N GLN A 150 1.29 7.72 9.60
CA GLN A 150 1.08 8.89 8.76
C GLN A 150 -0.30 8.91 8.03
N PRO A 151 -1.06 10.02 8.09
CA PRO A 151 -0.81 11.17 8.96
C PRO A 151 -1.02 10.76 10.43
N LEU A 152 -0.06 11.06 11.29
CA LEU A 152 -0.27 10.99 12.73
C LEU A 152 -1.26 12.11 13.10
N LEU A 153 -2.33 11.75 13.82
CA LEU A 153 -3.41 12.67 14.22
C LEU A 153 -3.49 12.86 15.75
N GLU A 154 -2.80 12.01 16.49
CA GLU A 154 -2.68 12.06 17.94
C GLU A 154 -1.45 11.26 18.40
N LYS A 155 -1.14 11.35 19.69
CA LYS A 155 -0.11 10.49 20.29
C LYS A 155 -0.59 9.03 20.26
N ILE A 156 0.27 8.14 19.77
CA ILE A 156 0.05 6.70 19.78
C ILE A 156 1.14 5.96 20.55
N HIS A 157 0.78 4.82 21.12
CA HIS A 157 1.60 3.89 21.86
C HIS A 157 1.65 2.59 21.07
N ILE A 158 2.75 2.39 20.33
CA ILE A 158 2.95 1.21 19.47
C ILE A 158 4.06 0.29 19.97
N GLU A 159 4.72 0.62 21.09
CA GLU A 159 5.81 -0.18 21.67
C GLU A 159 5.48 -1.67 21.81
N PRO A 160 4.25 -2.07 22.24
CA PRO A 160 3.88 -3.49 22.30
C PRO A 160 3.88 -4.21 20.94
N HIS A 161 3.78 -3.46 19.85
CA HIS A 161 3.61 -3.96 18.48
C HIS A 161 4.90 -3.92 17.64
N LEU A 162 6.06 -3.66 18.25
CA LEU A 162 7.32 -3.47 17.53
C LEU A 162 8.08 -4.76 17.23
N ASP A 163 7.67 -5.89 17.83
CA ASP A 163 8.29 -7.17 17.57
C ASP A 163 8.16 -7.55 16.09
N ASN A 164 9.30 -7.85 15.45
CA ASN A 164 9.41 -8.15 14.01
C ASN A 164 9.00 -7.00 13.06
N ILE A 165 8.98 -5.76 13.54
CA ILE A 165 8.84 -4.57 12.69
C ILE A 165 10.20 -4.07 12.24
N GLU A 166 10.42 -3.97 10.93
CA GLU A 166 11.71 -3.56 10.35
C GLU A 166 11.88 -2.04 10.30
N LEU A 167 10.77 -1.31 10.15
CA LEU A 167 10.77 0.14 10.01
C LEU A 167 9.48 0.76 10.53
N VAL A 168 9.62 1.87 11.26
CA VAL A 168 8.52 2.78 11.59
C VAL A 168 8.77 4.10 10.88
N VAL A 169 7.83 4.51 10.04
CA VAL A 169 7.80 5.84 9.41
C VAL A 169 6.75 6.67 10.11
N VAL A 170 7.11 7.88 10.55
CA VAL A 170 6.21 8.81 11.22
C VAL A 170 6.15 10.11 10.44
N GLY A 171 4.95 10.64 10.24
CA GLY A 171 4.76 11.95 9.65
C GLY A 171 3.39 12.53 9.97
N GLY A 172 3.31 13.86 10.10
CA GLY A 172 2.06 14.56 10.32
C GLY A 172 1.20 14.68 9.05
N GLU A 173 0.02 15.27 9.21
CA GLU A 173 -0.79 15.64 8.06
C GLU A 173 -0.11 16.72 7.22
N SER A 174 -0.28 16.63 5.91
CA SER A 174 0.32 17.57 4.95
C SER A 174 -0.69 18.62 4.49
N ASP A 175 -0.18 19.74 3.96
CA ASP A 175 -0.96 20.82 3.32
C ASP A 175 -1.65 21.80 4.31
N TYR A 176 -2.28 22.86 3.78
CA TYR A 176 -3.01 23.86 4.56
C TYR A 176 -4.09 23.19 5.42
N CYS A 177 -4.24 23.65 6.66
CA CYS A 177 -5.15 23.09 7.67
C CYS A 177 -4.80 21.67 8.12
N ALA A 178 -3.52 21.26 8.04
CA ALA A 178 -3.02 20.04 8.64
C ALA A 178 -3.36 19.94 10.13
N ARG A 179 -3.81 18.75 10.54
CA ARG A 179 -4.08 18.36 11.92
C ARG A 179 -2.80 17.87 12.63
N VAL A 180 -2.90 17.67 13.95
CA VAL A 180 -1.82 17.53 14.94
C VAL A 180 -1.02 16.25 14.80
#